data_AF-A0A7C7V1M5-F1
#
_entry.id   AF-A0A7C7V1M5-F1
#
_cell.length_a   1.000
_cell.length_b   1.000
_cell.length_c   1.000
_cell.angle_alpha   90.00
_cell.angle_beta   90.00
_cell.angle_gamma   90.00
#
_symmetry.space_group_name_H-M   'P 1'
#
loop_
_entity.id
_entity.type
_entity.pdbx_description
1 polymer ?
#
loop_
_entity_poly.entity_id
_entity_poly.type
_entity_poly.pdbx_seq_one_letter_code
_entity_poly.pdbx_strand_id
1 'polypeptide(L)'
;LDKTGGLTEALALRDAARAEGYTVMVGCMIGSSLAMAPAMLVAQGADLVDLDGPLLLAEDRKPPLRFDGSVAHPPEAALWG
;
A
#
# COMPACT_ATOMS: atom_id res chain seq x y z
N LEU A 1 2.53 -4.18 -4.86
CA LEU A 1 3.53 -5.24 -4.56
C LEU A 1 3.80 -6.15 -5.75
N ASP A 2 2.91 -6.14 -6.74
CA ASP A 2 2.91 -7.06 -7.87
C ASP A 2 4.18 -6.97 -8.72
N LYS A 3 4.69 -5.74 -8.91
CA LYS A 3 5.93 -5.50 -9.68
C LYS A 3 7.20 -5.94 -8.96
N THR A 4 7.24 -5.79 -7.64
CA THR A 4 8.40 -6.14 -6.81
C THR A 4 8.38 -7.60 -6.37
N GLY A 5 7.27 -8.32 -6.59
CA GLY A 5 7.12 -9.70 -6.15
C GLY A 5 6.89 -9.86 -4.64
N GLY A 6 6.51 -8.80 -3.92
CA GLY A 6 6.20 -8.90 -2.49
C GLY A 6 6.69 -7.73 -1.65
N LEU A 7 6.37 -7.79 -0.34
CA LEU A 7 6.68 -6.74 0.65
C LEU A 7 8.19 -6.60 0.90
N THR A 8 8.90 -7.71 1.06
CA THR A 8 10.35 -7.70 1.36
C THR A 8 11.14 -6.92 0.31
N GLU A 9 10.96 -7.26 -0.96
CA GLU A 9 11.63 -6.58 -2.07
C GLU A 9 11.12 -5.14 -2.28
N ALA A 10 9.86 -4.86 -1.96
CA ALA A 10 9.33 -3.50 -2.04
C ALA A 10 10.01 -2.55 -1.02
N LEU A 11 10.27 -3.03 0.20
CA LEU A 11 11.00 -2.27 1.21
C LEU A 11 12.46 -2.05 0.79
N ALA A 12 13.14 -3.10 0.32
CA ALA A 12 14.51 -3.01 -0.16
C ALA A 12 14.64 -2.01 -1.33
N LEU A 13 13.73 -2.09 -2.31
CA LEU A 13 13.73 -1.18 -3.46
C LEU A 13 13.44 0.28 -3.05
N ARG A 14 12.48 0.49 -2.13
CA ARG A 14 12.18 1.83 -1.59
C ARG A 14 13.42 2.45 -0.96
N ASP A 15 14.10 1.68 -0.10
CA ASP A 15 15.25 2.19 0.64
C ASP A 15 16.43 2.48 -0.31
N ALA A 16 16.66 1.62 -1.30
CA ALA A 16 17.63 1.87 -2.36
C ALA A 16 17.32 3.13 -3.18
N ALA A 17 16.06 3.31 -3.62
CA ALA A 17 15.64 4.49 -4.38
C ALA A 17 15.88 5.80 -3.59
N ARG A 18 15.57 5.79 -2.28
CA ARG A 18 15.83 6.94 -1.41
C ARG A 18 17.31 7.21 -1.21
N ALA A 19 18.13 6.16 -1.09
CA ALA A 19 19.58 6.30 -0.98
C ALA A 19 20.20 6.93 -2.25
N GLU A 20 19.60 6.68 -3.41
CA GLU A 20 19.98 7.31 -4.69
C GLU A 20 19.38 8.71 -4.89
N GLY A 21 18.58 9.20 -3.95
CA GLY A 21 17.99 10.54 -4.00
C GLY A 21 16.74 10.66 -4.88
N TYR A 22 16.12 9.54 -5.27
CA TYR A 22 14.83 9.59 -5.95
C TYR A 22 13.70 9.98 -4.99
N THR A 23 12.74 10.75 -5.51
CA THR A 23 11.39 10.85 -4.93
C THR A 23 10.68 9.51 -5.08
N VAL A 24 10.00 9.06 -4.03
CA VAL A 24 9.34 7.75 -4.02
C VAL A 24 7.83 7.90 -4.06
N MET A 25 7.21 7.18 -4.99
CA MET A 25 5.77 6.93 -5.03
C MET A 25 5.49 5.44 -4.78
N VAL A 26 4.54 5.14 -3.90
CA VAL A 26 4.03 3.78 -3.68
C VAL A 26 2.61 3.69 -4.25
N GLY A 27 2.47 2.92 -5.32
CA GLY A 27 1.20 2.69 -6.00
C GLY A 27 0.67 1.27 -5.88
N CYS A 28 -0.51 1.03 -6.43
CA CYS A 28 -1.16 -0.27 -6.47
C CYS A 28 -1.66 -0.66 -7.87
N MET A 29 -2.04 -1.93 -8.02
CA MET A 29 -2.98 -2.35 -9.06
C MET A 29 -4.39 -2.32 -8.47
N ILE A 30 -5.44 -2.34 -9.30
CA ILE A 30 -6.81 -2.55 -8.82
C ILE A 30 -6.85 -3.87 -8.03
N GLY A 31 -7.19 -3.78 -6.74
CA GLY A 31 -7.16 -4.89 -5.82
C GLY A 31 -7.83 -4.56 -4.49
N SER A 32 -8.20 -5.59 -3.74
CA SER A 32 -8.91 -5.48 -2.46
C SER A 32 -8.04 -4.91 -1.34
N SER A 33 -8.65 -4.55 -0.20
CA SER A 33 -7.96 -4.05 0.99
C SER A 33 -6.82 -4.95 1.47
N LEU A 34 -6.94 -6.27 1.27
CA LEU A 34 -5.89 -7.23 1.62
C LEU A 34 -4.58 -6.98 0.86
N ALA A 35 -4.65 -6.54 -0.40
CA ALA A 35 -3.46 -6.25 -1.20
C ALA A 35 -2.81 -4.91 -0.80
N MET A 36 -3.63 -3.94 -0.38
CA MET A 36 -3.16 -2.62 0.06
C MET A 36 -2.53 -2.67 1.46
N ALA A 37 -3.03 -3.53 2.35
CA ALA A 37 -2.59 -3.63 3.74
C ALA A 37 -1.06 -3.70 3.93
N PRO A 38 -0.32 -4.64 3.30
CA PRO A 38 1.14 -4.64 3.36
C PRO A 38 1.78 -3.45 2.62
N ALA A 39 1.17 -2.95 1.55
CA ALA A 39 1.69 -1.81 0.80
C ALA A 39 1.69 -0.52 1.63
N MET A 40 0.83 -0.39 2.65
CA MET A 40 0.84 0.73 3.59
C MET A 40 2.16 0.85 4.37
N LEU A 41 2.83 -0.27 4.64
CA LEU A 41 4.14 -0.29 5.30
C LEU A 41 5.24 0.25 4.38
N VAL A 42 5.17 -0.08 3.08
CA VAL A 42 6.09 0.45 2.07
C VAL A 42 5.86 1.95 1.89
N ALA A 43 4.60 2.39 1.88
CA ALA A 43 4.20 3.78 1.73
C ALA A 43 4.67 4.70 2.87
N GLN A 44 5.09 4.16 4.01
CA GLN A 44 5.66 4.98 5.09
C GLN A 44 6.94 5.67 4.62
N GLY A 45 6.93 7.00 4.62
CA GLY A 45 8.03 7.82 4.14
C GLY A 45 8.15 7.93 2.62
N ALA A 46 7.13 7.48 1.87
CA ALA A 46 6.98 7.84 0.46
C ALA A 46 6.44 9.27 0.32
N ASP A 47 6.79 9.94 -0.76
CA ASP A 47 6.34 11.30 -1.07
C ASP A 47 4.91 11.31 -1.64
N LEU A 48 4.55 10.23 -2.35
CA LEU A 48 3.23 10.04 -2.95
C LEU A 48 2.73 8.62 -2.70
N VAL A 49 1.43 8.50 -2.42
CA VAL A 49 0.78 7.23 -2.11
C VAL A 49 -0.50 7.10 -2.93
N ASP A 50 -0.60 5.99 -3.66
CA ASP A 50 -1.75 5.61 -4.48
C ASP A 50 -2.18 4.17 -4.12
N LEU A 51 -3.00 4.06 -3.07
CA LEU A 51 -3.51 2.81 -2.52
C LEU A 51 -5.04 2.80 -2.50
N ASP A 52 -5.66 3.35 -3.55
CA ASP A 52 -7.10 3.54 -3.67
C ASP A 52 -7.84 2.35 -4.31
N GLY A 53 -7.11 1.31 -4.73
CA GLY A 53 -7.66 0.12 -5.39
C GLY A 53 -8.97 -0.42 -4.78
N PRO A 54 -9.12 -0.54 -3.45
CA PRO A 54 -10.35 -1.01 -2.83
C PRO A 54 -11.55 -0.09 -3.06
N LEU A 55 -11.34 1.22 -3.16
CA LEU A 55 -12.39 2.22 -3.41
C LEU A 55 -12.96 2.11 -4.83
N LEU A 56 -12.24 1.46 -5.74
CA LEU A 56 -12.64 1.24 -7.12
C LEU A 56 -13.43 -0.07 -7.30
N LEU A 57 -13.53 -0.90 -6.26
CA LEU A 57 -14.27 -2.17 -6.30
C LEU A 57 -15.73 -1.99 -5.87
N ALA A 58 -16.64 -2.71 -6.52
CA ALA A 58 -18.04 -2.76 -6.10
C ALA A 58 -18.23 -3.46 -4.74
N GLU A 59 -17.34 -4.40 -4.41
CA GLU A 59 -17.30 -5.10 -3.13
C GLU A 59 -15.85 -5.37 -2.72
N ASP A 60 -15.55 -5.15 -1.44
CA ASP A 60 -14.23 -5.37 -0.84
C ASP A 60 -14.30 -6.37 0.34
N ARG A 61 -13.15 -6.69 0.92
CA ARG A 61 -13.01 -7.59 2.09
C ARG A 61 -13.74 -7.06 3.33
N LYS A 62 -14.02 -7.97 4.27
CA LYS A 62 -14.59 -7.67 5.59
C LYS A 62 -13.71 -8.31 6.67
N PRO A 63 -13.07 -7.54 7.56
CA PRO A 63 -13.03 -6.07 7.58
C PRO A 63 -12.22 -5.49 6.39
N PRO A 64 -12.59 -4.32 5.86
CA PRO A 64 -11.80 -3.61 4.86
C PRO A 64 -10.71 -2.74 5.52
N LEU A 65 -9.84 -2.13 4.72
CA LEU A 65 -9.10 -0.96 5.15
C LEU A 65 -10.07 0.20 5.37
N ARG A 66 -9.79 1.00 6.39
CA ARG A 66 -10.59 2.18 6.71
C ARG A 66 -10.03 3.40 6.01
N PHE A 67 -10.90 4.12 5.32
CA PHE A 67 -10.59 5.38 4.64
C PHE A 67 -11.46 6.50 5.23
N ASP A 68 -10.83 7.61 5.63
CA ASP A 68 -11.49 8.86 6.01
C ASP A 68 -11.11 9.94 4.99
N GLY A 69 -11.94 10.15 3.97
CA GLY A 69 -11.59 11.03 2.85
C GLY A 69 -10.35 10.52 2.13
N SER A 70 -9.29 11.32 2.07
CA SER A 70 -8.00 10.95 1.47
C SER A 70 -7.03 10.26 2.44
N VAL A 71 -7.45 9.98 3.67
CA VAL A 71 -6.61 9.35 4.70
C VAL A 71 -6.94 7.86 4.79
N ALA A 72 -5.96 7.00 4.51
CA ALA A 72 -6.04 5.56 4.76
C ALA A 72 -5.44 5.21 6.12
N HIS A 73 -6.12 4.37 6.90
CA HIS A 73 -5.66 3.92 8.22
C HIS A 73 -4.99 2.54 8.15
N PRO A 74 -3.99 2.26 9.02
CA PRO A 74 -3.33 0.97 9.06
C PRO A 74 -4.31 -0.21 9.15
N PRO A 75 -3.98 -1.38 8.56
CA PRO A 75 -4.84 -2.55 8.65
C PRO A 75 -4.97 -3.04 10.09
N GLU A 76 -6.16 -3.52 10.44
CA GLU A 76 -6.35 -4.34 11.64
C GLU A 76 -5.81 -5.76 11.38
N ALA A 77 -5.35 -6.44 12.43
CA ALA A 77 -4.84 -7.82 12.32
C ALA A 77 -5.88 -8.81 11.74
N ALA A 78 -7.18 -8.52 11.95
CA ALA A 78 -8.26 -9.30 11.36
C ALA A 78 -8.30 -9.23 9.81
N LEU A 79 -7.72 -8.19 9.19
CA LEU A 79 -7.51 -8.10 7.75
C LEU A 79 -6.15 -8.69 7.36
N TRP A 80 -5.07 -8.15 7.93
CA TRP A 80 -3.69 -8.55 7.63
C TRP A 80 -2.71 -7.95 8.65
N GLY A 81 -1.78 -8.78 9.14
CA GLY A 81 -0.85 -8.44 10.23
C GLY A 81 -1.34 -8.94 11.58
#